data_AF-A0A3D1TWM8-F1
#
_entry.id   AF-A0A3D1TWM8-F1
#
_cell.length_a   1.000
_cell.length_b   1.000
_cell.length_c   1.000
_cell.angle_alpha   90.00
_cell.angle_beta   90.00
_cell.angle_gamma   90.00
#
_symmetry.space_group_name_H-M   'P 1'
#
loop_
_entity.id
_entity.type
_entity.pdbx_description
1 polymer ?
#
loop_
_entity_poly.entity_id
_entity_poly.type
_entity_poly.pdbx_seq_one_letter_code
_entity_poly.pdbx_strand_id
1 'polypeptide(L)'
;MPPLSAELYTKADILYPPVHLASEVRMSEAAERLRRANELARQERAAGEARAAGQRQAANRRADLLATAQPALETVLDALASQVIAVAPDANRGGGLLTLCLREATLRVGRVEMATMTAPFEVVGHTSIAIQIPRNQYGYEGRSHSLWYCDAEREGEFHWYEAAFMHSPFSRHATTVNPFALAPGEAAEAFRSGMTALQLAWPFVSLDQQMADFIDRWLGWFADAAGGTMQLPGRMPEQETGSWRGR
;
A
#
# COMPACT_ATOMS: atom_id res chain seq x y z
N MET A 1 12.68 -108.15 -35.95
CA MET A 1 12.26 -108.29 -37.36
C MET A 1 11.23 -107.21 -37.66
N PRO A 2 11.58 -106.21 -38.48
CA PRO A 2 10.69 -105.27 -39.18
C PRO A 2 10.23 -105.94 -40.52
N PRO A 3 9.64 -105.31 -41.57
CA PRO A 3 9.91 -104.00 -42.22
C PRO A 3 8.68 -103.04 -42.28
N LEU A 4 8.85 -101.70 -42.34
CA LEU A 4 9.01 -100.83 -43.54
C LEU A 4 7.83 -100.94 -44.54
N SER A 5 7.22 -99.88 -45.10
CA SER A 5 7.79 -98.62 -45.61
C SER A 5 6.69 -97.70 -46.17
N ALA A 6 6.98 -96.38 -46.21
CA ALA A 6 6.68 -95.40 -47.29
C ALA A 6 5.19 -95.06 -47.61
N GLU A 7 4.77 -93.88 -48.04
CA GLU A 7 5.35 -92.56 -48.34
C GLU A 7 4.16 -91.60 -48.63
N LEU A 8 4.35 -90.32 -48.31
CA LEU A 8 3.97 -89.11 -49.08
C LEU A 8 2.61 -89.05 -49.83
N TYR A 9 1.75 -88.09 -49.46
CA TYR A 9 1.22 -87.00 -50.31
C TYR A 9 0.22 -86.13 -49.50
N THR A 10 0.52 -84.89 -49.07
CA THR A 10 0.41 -83.59 -49.76
C THR A 10 -0.96 -82.87 -49.60
N LYS A 11 -0.89 -81.62 -49.10
CA LYS A 11 -1.90 -80.52 -49.08
C LYS A 11 -3.09 -80.68 -48.10
N ALA A 12 -3.49 -79.68 -47.31
CA ALA A 12 -3.48 -78.24 -47.57
C ALA A 12 -3.31 -77.41 -46.29
N ASP A 13 -2.54 -76.32 -46.46
CA ASP A 13 -2.43 -75.17 -45.58
C ASP A 13 -3.79 -74.53 -45.25
N ILE A 14 -4.09 -74.37 -43.96
CA ILE A 14 -4.86 -73.21 -43.48
C ILE A 14 -4.18 -72.70 -42.20
N LEU A 15 -3.05 -72.02 -42.39
CA LEU A 15 -2.49 -71.12 -41.38
C LEU A 15 -3.39 -69.87 -41.35
N TYR A 16 -4.25 -69.74 -40.35
CA TYR A 16 -4.74 -68.42 -39.94
C TYR A 16 -3.63 -67.76 -39.10
N PRO A 17 -3.00 -66.65 -39.54
CA PRO A 17 -2.27 -65.84 -38.59
C PRO A 17 -3.28 -65.07 -37.71
N PRO A 18 -3.09 -64.98 -36.39
CA PRO A 18 -3.78 -63.97 -35.61
C PRO A 18 -3.21 -62.62 -36.05
N VAL A 19 -4.04 -61.81 -36.72
CA VAL A 19 -3.76 -60.40 -36.94
C VAL A 19 -3.83 -59.72 -35.58
N HIS A 20 -2.70 -59.67 -34.87
CA HIS A 20 -2.48 -58.69 -33.81
C HIS A 20 -2.37 -57.31 -34.48
N LEU A 21 -3.51 -56.73 -34.85
CA LEU A 21 -3.65 -55.28 -34.99
C LEU A 21 -3.61 -54.70 -33.56
N ALA A 22 -2.43 -54.70 -32.96
CA ALA A 22 -2.07 -53.63 -32.07
C ALA A 22 -1.90 -52.40 -32.96
N SER A 23 -3.02 -51.73 -33.30
CA SER A 23 -2.96 -50.38 -33.81
C SER A 23 -2.43 -49.51 -32.67
N GLU A 24 -1.11 -49.39 -32.59
CA GLU A 24 -0.51 -48.19 -32.02
C GLU A 24 -1.13 -47.04 -32.80
N VAL A 25 -2.11 -46.36 -32.18
CA VAL A 25 -2.57 -45.07 -32.62
C VAL A 25 -1.38 -44.13 -32.45
N ARG A 26 -0.47 -44.14 -33.42
CA ARG A 26 0.59 -43.13 -33.52
C ARG A 26 -0.15 -41.81 -33.68
N MET A 27 -0.04 -40.97 -32.67
CA MET A 27 -0.63 -39.63 -32.70
C MET A 27 -0.20 -38.97 -34.01
N SER A 28 -1.18 -38.50 -34.79
CA SER A 28 -0.88 -37.73 -35.99
C SER A 28 -0.20 -36.41 -35.60
N GLU A 29 0.58 -35.83 -36.52
CA GLU A 29 1.20 -34.52 -36.32
C GLU A 29 0.17 -33.44 -35.90
N ALA A 30 -1.06 -33.53 -36.45
CA ALA A 30 -2.18 -32.67 -36.06
C ALA A 30 -2.60 -32.87 -34.59
N ALA A 31 -2.64 -34.12 -34.11
CA ALA A 31 -2.95 -34.42 -32.71
C ALA A 31 -1.86 -33.91 -31.75
N GLU A 32 -0.58 -33.98 -32.15
CA GLU A 32 0.53 -33.41 -31.37
C GLU A 32 0.50 -31.87 -31.33
N ARG A 33 0.15 -31.22 -32.45
CA ARG A 33 -0.04 -29.77 -32.51
C ARG A 33 -1.19 -29.33 -31.60
N LEU A 34 -2.30 -30.06 -31.61
CA LEU A 34 -3.44 -29.80 -30.73
C LEU A 34 -3.06 -30.02 -29.25
N ARG A 35 -2.32 -31.07 -28.92
CA ARG A 35 -1.82 -31.33 -27.56
C ARG A 35 -0.93 -30.18 -27.07
N ARG A 36 0.04 -29.73 -27.88
CA ARG A 36 0.91 -28.59 -27.56
C ARG A 36 0.11 -27.30 -27.34
N ALA A 37 -0.88 -27.02 -28.19
CA ALA A 37 -1.76 -25.88 -28.01
C ALA A 37 -2.60 -25.96 -26.72
N ASN A 38 -3.08 -27.17 -26.37
CA ASN A 38 -3.80 -27.38 -25.11
C ASN A 38 -2.90 -27.19 -23.88
N GLU A 39 -1.68 -27.72 -23.92
CA GLU A 39 -0.67 -27.54 -22.86
C GLU A 39 -0.36 -26.05 -22.63
N LEU A 40 -0.14 -25.29 -23.71
CA LEU A 40 0.09 -23.85 -23.64
C LEU A 40 -1.12 -23.12 -23.03
N ALA A 41 -2.33 -23.42 -23.51
CA ALA A 41 -3.56 -22.83 -22.96
C ALA A 41 -3.82 -23.23 -21.49
N ARG A 42 -3.34 -24.39 -21.03
CA ARG A 42 -3.39 -24.79 -19.62
C ARG A 42 -2.36 -24.02 -18.79
N GLN A 43 -1.15 -23.81 -19.31
CA GLN A 43 -0.12 -23.03 -18.63
C GLN A 43 -0.53 -21.57 -18.48
N GLU A 44 -1.09 -20.95 -19.53
CA GLU A 44 -1.59 -19.57 -19.48
C GLU A 44 -2.72 -19.40 -18.45
N ARG A 45 -3.68 -20.33 -18.43
CA ARG A 45 -4.75 -20.33 -17.43
C ARG A 45 -4.22 -20.50 -16.01
N ALA A 46 -3.33 -21.47 -15.79
CA ALA A 46 -2.71 -21.68 -14.49
C ALA A 46 -1.92 -20.44 -14.02
N ALA A 47 -1.18 -19.78 -14.93
CA ALA A 47 -0.47 -18.55 -14.62
C ALA A 47 -1.42 -17.39 -14.30
N GLY A 48 -2.53 -17.27 -15.02
CA GLY A 48 -3.59 -16.29 -14.74
C GLY A 48 -4.24 -16.52 -13.37
N GLU A 49 -4.60 -17.76 -13.06
CA GLU A 49 -5.17 -18.16 -11.77
C GLU A 49 -4.20 -17.92 -10.61
N ALA A 50 -2.92 -18.27 -10.77
CA ALA A 50 -1.88 -18.03 -9.78
C ALA A 50 -1.68 -16.53 -9.49
N ARG A 51 -1.66 -15.69 -10.54
CA ARG A 51 -1.58 -14.22 -10.38
C ARG A 51 -2.79 -13.66 -9.64
N ALA A 52 -4.00 -14.09 -10.03
CA ALA A 52 -5.23 -13.65 -9.38
C ALA A 52 -5.30 -14.11 -7.91
N ALA A 53 -4.85 -15.34 -7.62
CA ALA A 53 -4.74 -15.84 -6.24
C ALA A 53 -3.75 -15.02 -5.42
N GLY A 54 -2.56 -14.72 -5.96
CA GLY A 54 -1.56 -13.88 -5.30
C GLY A 54 -2.05 -12.46 -5.02
N GLN A 55 -2.75 -11.83 -5.98
CA GLN A 55 -3.35 -10.50 -5.79
C GLN A 55 -4.42 -10.50 -4.70
N ARG A 56 -5.30 -11.51 -4.67
CA ARG A 56 -6.30 -11.67 -3.62
C ARG A 56 -5.67 -11.87 -2.25
N GLN A 57 -4.64 -12.71 -2.15
CA GLN A 57 -3.94 -12.93 -0.89
C GLN A 57 -3.24 -11.66 -0.39
N ALA A 58 -2.59 -10.90 -1.29
CA ALA A 58 -1.96 -9.64 -0.93
C ALA A 58 -2.98 -8.55 -0.52
N ALA A 59 -4.15 -8.52 -1.15
CA ALA A 59 -5.25 -7.64 -0.76
C ALA A 59 -5.80 -8.01 0.63
N ASN A 60 -6.06 -9.31 0.88
CA ASN A 60 -6.56 -9.78 2.17
C ASN A 60 -5.55 -9.48 3.30
N ARG A 61 -4.25 -9.78 3.08
CA ARG A 61 -3.18 -9.47 4.04
C ARG A 61 -3.17 -7.98 4.42
N ARG A 62 -3.30 -7.09 3.44
CA ARG A 62 -3.32 -5.64 3.69
C ARG A 62 -4.57 -5.19 4.44
N ALA A 63 -5.73 -5.76 4.10
CA ALA A 63 -6.96 -5.50 4.84
C ALA A 63 -6.84 -5.93 6.31
N ASP A 64 -6.28 -7.12 6.57
CA ASP A 64 -6.08 -7.64 7.93
C ASP A 64 -5.08 -6.77 8.72
N LEU A 65 -3.97 -6.38 8.10
CA LEU A 65 -2.98 -5.46 8.68
C LEU A 65 -3.61 -4.11 9.05
N LEU A 66 -4.39 -3.52 8.13
CA LEU A 66 -5.02 -2.22 8.38
C LEU A 66 -6.09 -2.32 9.47
N ALA A 67 -6.92 -3.36 9.45
CA ALA A 67 -7.94 -3.59 10.47
C ALA A 67 -7.32 -3.72 11.87
N THR A 68 -6.14 -4.34 11.96
CA THR A 68 -5.40 -4.45 13.23
C THR A 68 -4.78 -3.13 13.67
N ALA A 69 -4.41 -2.27 12.72
CA ALA A 69 -3.73 -1.00 12.98
C ALA A 69 -4.67 0.15 13.35
N GLN A 70 -5.92 0.13 12.87
CA GLN A 70 -6.88 1.21 13.09
C GLN A 70 -7.12 1.55 14.57
N PRO A 71 -7.30 0.57 15.49
CA PRO A 71 -7.49 0.86 16.91
C PRO A 71 -6.31 1.60 17.56
N ALA A 72 -5.07 1.37 17.09
CA ALA A 72 -3.90 2.06 17.60
C ALA A 72 -3.94 3.56 17.24
N LEU A 73 -4.28 3.88 15.99
CA LEU A 73 -4.48 5.27 15.57
C LEU A 73 -5.64 5.93 16.34
N GLU A 74 -6.78 5.25 16.47
CA GLU A 74 -7.92 5.76 17.23
C GLU A 74 -7.55 6.09 18.68
N THR A 75 -6.75 5.25 19.33
CA THR A 75 -6.23 5.49 20.68
C THR A 75 -5.42 6.79 20.77
N VAL A 76 -4.51 7.02 19.81
CA VAL A 76 -3.70 8.25 19.75
C VAL A 76 -4.60 9.48 19.55
N LEU A 77 -5.59 9.38 18.65
CA LEU A 77 -6.49 10.48 18.34
C LEU A 77 -7.46 10.79 19.48
N ASP A 78 -7.93 9.79 20.20
CA ASP A 78 -8.76 9.98 21.39
C ASP A 78 -7.96 10.60 22.54
N ALA A 79 -6.67 10.25 22.70
CA ALA A 79 -5.80 10.91 23.65
C ALA A 79 -5.61 12.40 23.30
N LEU A 80 -5.35 12.73 22.03
CA LEU A 80 -5.27 14.12 21.55
C LEU A 80 -6.59 14.88 21.82
N ALA A 81 -7.72 14.29 21.43
CA ALA A 81 -9.04 14.89 21.63
C ALA A 81 -9.33 15.13 23.12
N SER A 82 -9.02 14.16 23.97
CA SER A 82 -9.23 14.26 25.41
C SER A 82 -8.41 15.38 26.03
N GLN A 83 -7.16 15.56 25.61
CA GLN A 83 -6.33 16.67 26.07
C GLN A 83 -6.88 18.03 25.64
N VAL A 84 -7.30 18.18 24.38
CA VAL A 84 -7.92 19.42 23.89
C VAL A 84 -9.18 19.76 24.70
N ILE A 85 -10.09 18.81 24.89
CA ILE A 85 -11.33 19.03 25.64
C ILE A 85 -11.07 19.35 27.12
N ALA A 86 -10.03 18.76 27.71
CA ALA A 86 -9.66 19.04 29.09
C ALA A 86 -9.15 20.48 29.31
N VAL A 87 -8.41 21.05 28.35
CA VAL A 87 -7.80 22.39 28.48
C VAL A 87 -8.59 23.51 27.81
N ALA A 88 -9.46 23.17 26.84
CA ALA A 88 -10.28 24.11 26.09
C ALA A 88 -11.75 23.64 26.09
N PRO A 89 -12.51 23.90 27.17
CA PRO A 89 -13.89 23.40 27.31
C PRO A 89 -14.87 23.95 26.27
N ASP A 90 -14.54 25.08 25.64
CA ASP A 90 -15.33 25.68 24.54
C ASP A 90 -15.04 25.02 23.17
N ALA A 91 -14.10 24.07 23.10
CA ALA A 91 -13.82 23.34 21.88
C ALA A 91 -14.96 22.35 21.58
N ASN A 92 -15.44 22.36 20.34
CA ASN A 92 -16.51 21.48 19.90
C ASN A 92 -15.93 20.27 19.16
N ARG A 93 -16.34 19.06 19.55
CA ARG A 93 -16.03 17.83 18.82
C ARG A 93 -17.10 17.55 17.77
N GLY A 94 -16.67 17.48 16.51
CA GLY A 94 -17.50 17.05 15.38
C GLY A 94 -17.43 15.54 15.13
N GLY A 95 -18.04 15.10 14.03
CA GLY A 95 -18.02 13.70 13.61
C GLY A 95 -16.77 13.29 12.82
N GLY A 96 -16.80 12.07 12.29
CA GLY A 96 -15.67 11.45 11.57
C GLY A 96 -14.68 10.81 12.54
N LEU A 97 -13.44 10.61 12.08
CA LEU A 97 -12.38 10.02 12.89
C LEU A 97 -11.95 11.00 14.00
N LEU A 98 -11.68 12.25 13.65
CA LEU A 98 -11.52 13.35 14.60
C LEU A 98 -11.82 14.68 13.91
N THR A 99 -12.68 15.49 14.51
CA THR A 99 -12.85 16.89 14.16
C THR A 99 -13.00 17.69 15.44
N LEU A 100 -12.16 18.71 15.65
CA LEU A 100 -12.25 19.64 16.77
C LEU A 100 -12.27 21.06 16.22
N CYS A 101 -13.21 21.87 16.70
CA CYS A 101 -13.34 23.27 16.33
C CYS A 101 -13.21 24.15 17.56
N LEU A 102 -12.35 25.16 17.50
CA LEU A 102 -12.21 26.17 18.55
C LEU A 102 -12.01 27.53 17.89
N ARG A 103 -12.93 28.46 18.15
CA ARG A 103 -13.00 29.74 17.43
C ARG A 103 -13.04 29.50 15.91
N GLU A 104 -12.13 30.11 15.15
CA GLU A 104 -12.03 29.95 13.70
C GLU A 104 -11.12 28.78 13.29
N ALA A 105 -10.46 28.11 14.24
CA ALA A 105 -9.55 27.01 13.95
C ALA A 105 -10.28 25.67 13.94
N THR A 106 -9.91 24.83 12.97
CA THR A 106 -10.40 23.45 12.85
C THR A 106 -9.23 22.48 12.80
N LEU A 107 -9.15 21.54 13.74
CA LEU A 107 -8.30 20.36 13.67
C LEU A 107 -9.14 19.20 13.12
N ARG A 108 -8.68 18.53 12.06
CA ARG A 108 -9.39 17.42 11.44
C ARG A 108 -8.46 16.28 11.08
N VAL A 109 -8.92 15.05 11.30
CA VAL A 109 -8.32 13.85 10.75
C VAL A 109 -9.28 13.24 9.73
N GLY A 110 -8.75 12.91 8.56
CA GLY A 110 -9.52 12.26 7.50
C GLY A 110 -9.94 10.84 7.86
N ARG A 111 -10.72 10.21 6.97
CA ARG A 111 -10.95 8.76 7.05
C ARG A 111 -9.65 8.02 6.74
N VAL A 112 -9.52 6.80 7.27
CA VAL A 112 -8.44 5.89 6.88
C VAL A 112 -8.78 5.25 5.53
N GLU A 113 -7.82 5.27 4.62
CA GLU A 113 -7.92 4.67 3.28
C GLU A 113 -6.85 3.60 3.09
N MET A 114 -7.16 2.56 2.32
CA MET A 114 -6.15 1.55 1.94
C MET A 114 -5.21 2.11 0.87
N ALA A 115 -3.94 1.74 0.99
CA ALA A 115 -2.92 2.01 -0.02
C ALA A 115 -2.34 0.72 -0.62
N THR A 116 -1.73 0.87 -1.78
CA THR A 116 -1.06 -0.22 -2.51
C THR A 116 0.38 0.13 -2.91
N MET A 117 0.95 1.17 -2.32
CA MET A 117 2.33 1.59 -2.59
C MET A 117 3.30 0.58 -1.97
N THR A 118 4.29 0.15 -2.75
CA THR A 118 5.31 -0.83 -2.32
C THR A 118 6.73 -0.31 -2.47
N ALA A 119 6.91 0.91 -2.97
CA ALA A 119 8.21 1.55 -3.13
C ALA A 119 8.15 3.02 -2.67
N PRO A 120 9.15 3.50 -1.93
CA PRO A 120 10.36 2.76 -1.50
C PRO A 120 10.15 1.79 -0.34
N PHE A 121 8.97 1.80 0.28
CA PHE A 121 8.53 0.88 1.33
C PHE A 121 7.03 0.60 1.15
N GLU A 122 6.47 -0.37 1.87
CA GLU A 122 5.06 -0.74 1.78
C GLU A 122 4.20 0.18 2.65
N VAL A 123 3.21 0.83 2.02
CA VAL A 123 2.15 1.56 2.73
C VAL A 123 0.85 0.80 2.56
N VAL A 124 0.28 0.38 3.69
CA VAL A 124 -0.93 -0.45 3.75
C VAL A 124 -2.18 0.42 3.90
N GLY A 125 -2.07 1.49 4.67
CA GLY A 125 -3.15 2.47 4.80
C GLY A 125 -2.63 3.86 5.11
N HIS A 126 -3.46 4.85 4.88
CA HIS A 126 -3.12 6.24 5.14
C HIS A 126 -4.34 7.06 5.53
N THR A 127 -4.07 8.17 6.21
CA THR A 127 -4.99 9.28 6.37
C THR A 127 -4.19 10.58 6.44
N SER A 128 -4.84 11.69 6.76
CA SER A 128 -4.20 12.98 7.00
C SER A 128 -4.77 13.63 8.25
N ILE A 129 -3.93 14.39 8.94
CA ILE A 129 -4.30 15.30 10.02
C ILE A 129 -4.01 16.72 9.56
N ALA A 130 -4.92 17.65 9.82
CA ALA A 130 -4.81 19.01 9.35
C ALA A 130 -5.34 20.01 10.38
N ILE A 131 -4.67 21.16 10.48
CA ILE A 131 -5.21 22.36 11.11
C ILE A 131 -5.50 23.36 10.02
N GLN A 132 -6.71 23.89 10.03
CA GLN A 132 -7.20 24.88 9.07
C GLN A 132 -7.65 26.14 9.82
N ILE A 133 -7.33 27.28 9.23
CA ILE A 133 -7.78 28.61 9.65
C ILE A 133 -8.30 29.37 8.42
N PRO A 134 -9.14 30.40 8.58
CA PRO A 134 -9.37 31.36 7.51
C PRO A 134 -8.04 31.91 7.02
N ARG A 135 -7.96 32.16 5.70
CA ARG A 135 -6.75 32.70 5.08
C ARG A 135 -6.30 33.95 5.82
N ASN A 136 -5.08 33.90 6.37
CA ASN A 136 -4.51 35.04 7.08
C ASN A 136 -4.00 36.11 6.09
N GLN A 137 -3.52 37.24 6.63
CA GLN A 137 -3.01 38.36 5.82
C GLN A 137 -1.83 38.00 4.89
N TYR A 138 -1.15 36.88 5.13
CA TYR A 138 -0.04 36.37 4.32
C TYR A 138 -0.46 35.26 3.34
N GLY A 139 -1.77 34.97 3.24
CA GLY A 139 -2.29 33.94 2.34
C GLY A 139 -2.22 32.51 2.90
N TYR A 140 -1.83 32.35 4.16
CA TYR A 140 -1.68 31.03 4.80
C TYR A 140 -3.00 30.56 5.41
N GLU A 141 -3.35 29.31 5.18
CA GLU A 141 -4.61 28.66 5.56
C GLU A 141 -4.42 27.49 6.54
N GLY A 142 -3.17 27.15 6.86
CA GLY A 142 -2.83 26.16 7.90
C GLY A 142 -1.84 25.10 7.43
N ARG A 143 -1.86 23.94 8.06
CA ARG A 143 -0.90 22.85 7.81
C ARG A 143 -1.57 21.49 7.81
N SER A 144 -0.99 20.54 7.10
CA SER A 144 -1.45 19.15 7.13
C SER A 144 -0.29 18.16 7.00
N HIS A 145 -0.40 17.06 7.74
CA HIS A 145 0.55 15.97 7.70
C HIS A 145 -0.17 14.68 7.30
N SER A 146 0.54 13.82 6.59
CA SER A 146 0.14 12.45 6.30
C SER A 146 0.38 11.56 7.50
N LEU A 147 -0.58 10.67 7.77
CA LEU A 147 -0.43 9.57 8.72
C LEU A 147 -0.48 8.27 7.94
N TRP A 148 0.64 7.55 7.85
CA TRP A 148 0.78 6.35 7.02
C TRP A 148 1.08 5.12 7.88
N TYR A 149 0.29 4.06 7.71
CA TYR A 149 0.61 2.75 8.28
C TYR A 149 1.52 1.99 7.30
N CYS A 150 2.81 1.96 7.60
CA CYS A 150 3.84 1.52 6.67
C CYS A 150 5.07 0.94 7.37
N ASP A 151 5.98 0.33 6.61
CA ASP A 151 7.23 -0.29 7.08
C ASP A 151 8.47 0.57 6.72
N ALA A 152 8.36 1.88 7.00
CA ALA A 152 9.32 2.90 6.58
C ALA A 152 10.70 2.80 7.29
N GLU A 153 10.74 2.36 8.55
CA GLU A 153 12.00 2.17 9.27
C GLU A 153 12.65 0.81 9.00
N ARG A 154 11.87 -0.27 9.08
CA ARG A 154 12.35 -1.65 8.90
C ARG A 154 11.34 -2.46 8.10
N GLU A 155 11.83 -3.22 7.13
CA GLU A 155 11.00 -4.04 6.25
C GLU A 155 10.20 -5.08 7.05
N GLY A 156 8.88 -5.09 6.84
CA GLY A 156 7.96 -5.98 7.56
C GLY A 156 7.54 -5.51 8.96
N GLU A 157 8.12 -4.44 9.51
CA GLU A 157 7.70 -3.84 10.80
C GLU A 157 6.82 -2.62 10.55
N PHE A 158 5.49 -2.81 10.67
CA PHE A 158 4.51 -1.78 10.35
C PHE A 158 4.13 -0.95 11.58
N HIS A 159 4.17 0.38 11.42
CA HIS A 159 3.71 1.36 12.41
C HIS A 159 2.95 2.49 11.75
N TRP A 160 2.19 3.25 12.54
CA TRP A 160 1.70 4.55 12.09
C TRP A 160 2.85 5.56 12.14
N TYR A 161 3.11 6.19 11.00
CA TYR A 161 4.10 7.25 10.87
C TYR A 161 3.44 8.56 10.49
N GLU A 162 3.91 9.64 11.08
CA GLU A 162 3.67 11.00 10.61
C GLU A 162 4.73 11.35 9.57
N ALA A 163 4.31 11.97 8.47
CA ALA A 163 5.18 12.57 7.47
C ALA A 163 4.47 13.76 6.84
N ALA A 164 5.22 14.68 6.23
CA ALA A 164 4.63 15.81 5.53
C ALA A 164 5.52 16.21 4.36
N PHE A 165 4.92 16.90 3.41
CA PHE A 165 5.55 17.21 2.13
C PHE A 165 5.56 18.71 1.88
N MET A 166 6.47 19.11 1.00
CA MET A 166 6.58 20.47 0.50
C MET A 166 6.88 20.44 -0.99
N HIS A 167 6.55 21.55 -1.65
CA HIS A 167 7.16 21.82 -2.94
C HIS A 167 8.63 22.19 -2.76
N SER A 168 9.47 21.72 -3.69
CA SER A 168 10.86 22.14 -3.76
C SER A 168 10.97 23.67 -3.83
N PRO A 169 11.96 24.30 -3.17
CA PRO A 169 12.16 25.75 -3.24
C PRO A 169 12.36 26.28 -4.67
N PHE A 170 12.76 25.41 -5.60
CA PHE A 170 12.93 25.74 -7.02
C PHE A 170 11.65 25.58 -7.85
N SER A 171 10.57 25.06 -7.26
CA SER A 171 9.26 24.91 -7.88
C SER A 171 8.49 26.22 -7.84
N ARG A 172 7.75 26.55 -8.91
CA ARG A 172 6.86 27.72 -8.96
C ARG A 172 5.50 27.49 -8.27
N HIS A 173 5.31 26.33 -7.65
CA HIS A 173 4.05 25.98 -7.00
C HIS A 173 3.98 26.60 -5.61
N ALA A 174 3.06 27.54 -5.43
CA ALA A 174 2.70 28.07 -4.13
C ALA A 174 1.45 27.34 -3.61
N THR A 175 1.47 26.96 -2.34
CA THR A 175 0.32 26.41 -1.62
C THR A 175 0.05 27.25 -0.39
N THR A 176 -1.23 27.35 -0.03
CA THR A 176 -1.71 28.07 1.15
C THR A 176 -1.60 27.22 2.41
N VAL A 177 -1.34 25.92 2.25
CA VAL A 177 -1.13 24.94 3.31
C VAL A 177 0.30 24.41 3.24
N ASN A 178 1.08 24.64 4.29
CA ASN A 178 2.48 24.20 4.38
C ASN A 178 2.85 23.82 5.82
N PRO A 179 3.54 22.68 6.01
CA PRO A 179 3.66 21.57 5.07
C PRO A 179 2.28 20.99 4.74
N PHE A 180 2.23 20.12 3.73
CA PHE A 180 0.99 19.48 3.30
C PHE A 180 1.07 17.95 3.31
N ALA A 181 -0.08 17.32 3.53
CA ALA A 181 -0.25 15.88 3.42
C ALA A 181 -0.36 15.47 1.94
N LEU A 182 0.16 14.29 1.63
CA LEU A 182 -0.05 13.60 0.36
C LEU A 182 -0.50 12.15 0.59
N ALA A 183 -1.33 11.63 -0.31
CA ALA A 183 -1.57 10.20 -0.38
C ALA A 183 -0.30 9.49 -0.88
N PRO A 184 -0.06 8.21 -0.54
CA PRO A 184 1.15 7.48 -0.94
C PRO A 184 1.42 7.53 -2.45
N GLY A 185 0.39 7.36 -3.29
CA GLY A 185 0.53 7.42 -4.75
C GLY A 185 0.98 8.79 -5.29
N GLU A 186 0.61 9.88 -4.62
CA GLU A 186 0.97 11.25 -4.99
C GLU A 186 2.37 11.62 -4.50
N ALA A 187 2.75 11.08 -3.35
CA ALA A 187 4.05 11.28 -2.72
C ALA A 187 5.20 10.52 -3.39
N ALA A 188 4.92 9.61 -4.33
CA ALA A 188 5.92 8.79 -5.01
C ALA A 188 7.09 9.61 -5.60
N GLU A 189 6.82 10.84 -6.05
CA GLU A 189 7.87 11.75 -6.54
C GLU A 189 8.86 12.18 -5.46
N ALA A 190 8.41 12.38 -4.22
CA ALA A 190 9.25 12.85 -3.12
C ALA A 190 10.34 11.84 -2.73
N PHE A 191 10.21 10.58 -3.16
CA PHE A 191 11.17 9.52 -2.88
C PHE A 191 12.14 9.24 -4.04
N ARG A 192 12.01 9.94 -5.18
CA ARG A 192 12.93 9.77 -6.31
C ARG A 192 14.25 10.45 -6.00
N SER A 193 15.35 9.82 -6.42
CA SER A 193 16.68 10.44 -6.36
C SER A 193 16.77 11.64 -7.31
N GLY A 194 17.40 12.72 -6.86
CA GLY A 194 17.65 13.93 -7.67
C GLY A 194 16.79 15.14 -7.27
N MET A 195 16.82 16.18 -8.10
CA MET A 195 15.99 17.37 -7.89
C MET A 195 14.57 17.11 -8.40
N THR A 196 13.63 16.96 -7.48
CA THR A 196 12.20 16.75 -7.74
C THR A 196 11.38 17.99 -7.38
N ALA A 197 10.15 18.08 -7.89
CA ALA A 197 9.24 19.19 -7.54
C ALA A 197 8.61 19.01 -6.14
N LEU A 198 8.66 17.80 -5.59
CA LEU A 198 8.17 17.43 -4.25
C LEU A 198 9.30 16.90 -3.38
N GLN A 199 9.30 17.30 -2.11
CA GLN A 199 10.27 16.88 -1.09
C GLN A 199 9.54 16.58 0.22
N LEU A 200 10.18 15.81 1.10
CA LEU A 200 9.75 15.72 2.49
C LEU A 200 9.96 17.09 3.16
N ALA A 201 8.97 17.50 3.94
CA ALA A 201 9.03 18.64 4.85
C ALA A 201 9.17 18.22 6.31
N TRP A 202 8.72 17.00 6.60
CA TRP A 202 8.72 16.36 7.90
C TRP A 202 9.14 14.89 7.74
N PRO A 203 10.06 14.37 8.57
CA PRO A 203 10.53 12.99 8.46
C PRO A 203 9.43 11.99 8.84
N PHE A 204 9.68 10.69 8.60
CA PHE A 204 8.84 9.62 9.13
C PHE A 204 9.06 9.50 10.63
N VAL A 205 8.05 9.87 11.41
CA VAL A 205 8.08 9.78 12.89
C VAL A 205 7.04 8.79 13.36
N SER A 206 7.45 7.72 14.05
CA SER A 206 6.52 6.71 14.57
C SER A 206 5.61 7.30 15.65
N LEU A 207 4.29 7.27 15.41
CA LEU A 207 3.28 7.74 16.36
C LEU A 207 3.26 6.88 17.63
N ASP A 208 3.41 5.56 17.48
CA ASP A 208 3.35 4.63 18.61
C ASP A 208 4.49 4.88 19.61
N GLN A 209 5.67 5.22 19.09
CA GLN A 209 6.88 5.45 19.89
C GLN A 209 6.96 6.89 20.42
N GLN A 210 6.42 7.86 19.68
CA GLN A 210 6.50 9.29 20.00
C GLN A 210 5.13 9.94 20.21
N MET A 211 4.20 9.17 20.80
CA MET A 211 2.80 9.60 20.97
C MET A 211 2.68 10.92 21.75
N ALA A 212 3.43 11.08 22.84
CA ALA A 212 3.40 12.29 23.65
C ALA A 212 3.84 13.53 22.85
N ASP A 213 4.97 13.41 22.14
CA ASP A 213 5.50 14.51 21.32
C ASP A 213 4.57 14.85 20.15
N PHE A 214 3.93 13.84 19.55
CA PHE A 214 2.90 14.04 18.54
C PHE A 214 1.72 14.84 19.10
N ILE A 215 1.18 14.44 20.25
CA ILE A 215 0.04 15.13 20.87
C ILE A 215 0.41 16.57 21.24
N ASP A 216 1.54 16.77 21.93
CA ASP A 216 1.99 18.10 22.37
C ASP A 216 2.15 19.06 21.19
N ARG A 217 2.74 18.60 20.10
CA ARG A 217 2.95 19.40 18.88
C ARG A 217 1.64 19.78 18.20
N TRP A 218 0.71 18.83 18.01
CA TRP A 218 -0.60 19.14 17.41
C TRP A 218 -1.46 20.00 18.32
N LEU A 219 -1.36 19.83 19.64
CA LEU A 219 -2.01 20.69 20.62
C LEU A 219 -1.48 22.13 20.53
N GLY A 220 -0.16 22.31 20.47
CA GLY A 220 0.48 23.61 20.31
C GLY A 220 0.05 24.33 19.03
N TRP A 221 0.11 23.64 17.89
CA TRP A 221 -0.35 24.22 16.62
C TRP A 221 -1.84 24.55 16.61
N PHE A 222 -2.67 23.72 17.24
CA PHE A 222 -4.10 23.99 17.34
C PHE A 222 -4.38 25.18 18.26
N ALA A 223 -3.62 25.34 19.34
CA ALA A 223 -3.67 26.50 20.21
C ALA A 223 -3.28 27.79 19.47
N ASP A 224 -2.19 27.77 18.71
CA ASP A 224 -1.77 28.90 17.88
C ASP A 224 -2.83 29.29 16.83
N ALA A 225 -3.45 28.28 16.21
CA ALA A 225 -4.51 28.49 15.24
C ALA A 225 -5.75 29.13 15.89
N ALA A 226 -6.20 28.57 17.01
CA ALA A 226 -7.33 29.11 17.76
C ALA A 226 -7.03 30.50 18.33
N GLY A 227 -5.77 30.78 18.67
CA GLY A 227 -5.29 32.09 19.12
C GLY A 227 -5.20 33.15 18.01
N GLY A 228 -5.21 32.73 16.74
CA GLY A 228 -4.97 33.62 15.59
C GLY A 228 -3.49 33.99 15.42
N THR A 229 -2.59 33.25 16.08
CA THR A 229 -1.13 33.48 16.03
C THR A 229 -0.42 32.52 15.09
N MET A 230 -1.09 31.49 14.57
CA MET A 230 -0.50 30.53 13.65
C MET A 230 0.11 31.20 12.42
N GLN A 231 1.39 30.95 12.20
CA GLN A 231 2.16 31.46 11.06
C GLN A 231 2.60 30.32 10.14
N LEU A 232 2.96 30.70 8.92
CA LEU A 232 3.72 29.83 8.01
C LEU A 232 5.04 29.45 8.69
N PRO A 233 5.53 28.19 8.56
CA PRO A 233 6.84 27.81 9.06
C PRO A 233 7.93 28.73 8.53
N GLY A 234 8.79 29.24 9.44
CA GLY A 234 9.87 30.17 9.08
C GLY A 234 11.03 29.54 8.30
N ARG A 235 11.09 28.20 8.27
CA ARG A 235 12.02 27.41 7.46
C ARG A 235 11.34 26.13 6.98
N MET A 236 11.74 25.67 5.80
CA MET A 236 11.28 24.41 5.20
C MET A 236 12.52 23.69 4.61
N PRO A 237 12.72 22.38 4.88
CA PRO A 237 11.92 21.53 5.77
C PRO A 237 12.00 22.01 7.24
N GLU A 238 10.99 21.70 8.05
CA GLU A 238 10.92 22.15 9.45
C GLU A 238 11.92 21.42 10.34
N GLN A 239 12.19 20.16 9.99
CA GLN A 239 13.17 19.28 10.63
C GLN A 239 14.12 18.70 9.57
N GLU A 240 15.24 18.16 10.03
CA GLU A 240 16.09 17.36 9.16
C GLU A 240 15.31 16.13 8.70
N THR A 241 15.07 16.08 7.40
CA THR A 241 14.36 14.95 6.77
C THR A 241 15.37 13.83 6.62
N GLY A 242 15.40 12.94 7.61
CA GLY A 242 16.23 11.74 7.57
C GLY A 242 15.83 10.79 6.43
N SER A 243 16.52 9.66 6.40
CA SER A 243 16.26 8.57 5.46
C SER A 243 15.20 7.59 5.94
N TRP A 244 14.48 6.95 5.03
CA TRP A 244 13.76 5.70 5.33
C TRP A 244 14.73 4.50 5.23
N ARG A 245 14.54 3.47 6.05
CA ARG A 245 15.38 2.25 6.09
C ARG A 245 16.90 2.49 6.12
N GLY A 246 17.35 3.60 6.72
CA GLY A 246 18.77 3.96 6.84
C GLY A 246 19.48 4.35 5.53
N ARG A 247 18.76 4.89 4.54
CA ARG A 247 19.29 5.30 3.22
C ARG A 247 19.39 6.81 2.95
#